data_AF-A0A7C8EG29-F1
#
_entry.id   AF-A0A7C8EG29-F1
#
_cell.length_a   1.000
_cell.length_b   1.000
_cell.length_c   1.000
_cell.angle_alpha   90.00
_cell.angle_beta   90.00
_cell.angle_gamma   90.00
#
_symmetry.space_group_name_H-M   'P 1'
#
loop_
_entity.id
_entity.type
_entity.pdbx_description
1 polymer ?
#
loop_
_entity_poly.entity_id
_entity_poly.type
_entity_poly.pdbx_seq_one_letter_code
_entity_poly.pdbx_strand_id
1 'polypeptide(L)'
;MAAVTHEEQMVAYGEAVKSGLYAKKSGLIGKYDNVRRYWEDEITRQFLRPHLHKLIERCRQQMRRLRIMDLGCGGADGYELLMGVRQRDADLEQVEVDLISPEILGVYKGVDLSGDLLRQARSIYGDDPKMVFEQADFTMGLPISKDEKPYDLYFSSYGTCSHHNDDETLVALLADIARRTKKYSVIICDWLGRYSYEWQTLWTNDVSENRNMDYVVSYIYDAEEREARREELQHLWLRLMSRQEVDLIVKEASKKAEVEIKSLVFFDRSVLTGRHMDTAEHNAHAQPLRQAVNSLHEVNLRTDLTDLVFDYVPKPGFDLLNDYFEHLQLCWNALVRYAAELLTTYDEERRVFQGSPPSIPGSYPPALCEMMERMKLVVEGVGWLGLGLPRENIIEPQLGYALRYLVTNLQRGQGCAHGLVGIFEVDKER
;
A
#
# COMPACT_ATOMS: atom_id res chain seq x y z
N MET A 1 7.73 -24.36 13.38
CA MET A 1 8.65 -24.47 12.22
C MET A 1 9.95 -23.80 12.60
N ALA A 2 11.09 -24.32 12.15
CA ALA A 2 12.38 -23.65 12.38
C ALA A 2 12.42 -22.35 11.57
N ALA A 3 12.98 -21.27 12.15
CA ALA A 3 13.14 -20.00 11.44
C ALA A 3 14.07 -20.21 10.23
N VAL A 4 13.63 -19.80 9.05
CA VAL A 4 14.46 -19.77 7.83
C VAL A 4 15.64 -18.83 8.08
N THR A 5 16.85 -19.29 7.80
CA THR A 5 18.06 -18.49 8.03
C THR A 5 18.13 -17.31 7.04
N HIS A 6 18.84 -16.25 7.42
CA HIS A 6 19.04 -15.08 6.56
C HIS A 6 19.67 -15.46 5.20
N GLU A 7 20.54 -16.47 5.17
CA GLU A 7 21.19 -16.95 3.96
C GLU A 7 20.20 -17.66 3.01
N GLU A 8 19.27 -18.45 3.55
CA GLU A 8 18.20 -19.10 2.79
C GLU A 8 17.19 -18.10 2.22
N GLN A 9 16.85 -17.03 2.96
CA GLN A 9 15.99 -15.94 2.45
C GLN A 9 16.65 -15.23 1.25
N MET A 10 17.97 -15.03 1.28
CA MET A 10 18.70 -14.37 0.20
C MET A 10 18.77 -15.20 -1.08
N VAL A 11 18.86 -16.52 -0.97
CA VAL A 11 18.79 -17.44 -2.12
C VAL A 11 17.42 -17.33 -2.80
N ALA A 12 16.33 -17.30 -2.02
CA ALA A 12 14.98 -17.11 -2.54
C ALA A 12 14.85 -15.81 -3.34
N TYR A 13 15.29 -14.66 -2.78
CA TYR A 13 15.26 -13.39 -3.52
C TYR A 13 16.04 -13.42 -4.84
N GLY A 14 17.23 -14.04 -4.85
CA GLY A 14 18.04 -14.16 -6.07
C GLY A 14 17.38 -15.00 -7.15
N GLU A 15 16.67 -16.06 -6.78
CA GLU A 15 15.95 -16.93 -7.72
C GLU A 15 14.71 -16.25 -8.32
N ALA A 16 13.97 -15.45 -7.52
CA ALA A 16 12.80 -14.72 -8.02
C ALA A 16 13.14 -13.64 -9.05
N VAL A 17 14.31 -13.01 -8.93
CA VAL A 17 14.79 -12.03 -9.92
C VAL A 17 15.15 -12.73 -11.23
N LYS A 18 15.81 -13.89 -11.15
CA LYS A 18 16.26 -14.65 -12.32
C LYS A 18 15.11 -15.31 -13.10
N SER A 19 14.04 -15.72 -12.41
CA SER A 19 12.86 -16.33 -13.02
C SER A 19 11.92 -15.32 -13.71
N GLY A 20 12.19 -14.01 -13.60
CA GLY A 20 11.36 -12.97 -14.20
C GLY A 20 10.05 -12.70 -13.44
N LEU A 21 9.87 -13.27 -12.26
CA LEU A 21 8.69 -13.07 -11.40
C LEU A 21 8.55 -11.62 -10.92
N TYR A 22 9.67 -10.91 -10.87
CA TYR A 22 9.74 -9.48 -10.60
C TYR A 22 9.60 -8.60 -11.87
N ALA A 23 9.28 -9.17 -13.03
CA ALA A 23 8.99 -8.39 -14.23
C ALA A 23 7.76 -7.49 -14.02
N LYS A 24 7.75 -6.34 -14.68
CA LYS A 24 6.67 -5.33 -14.58
C LYS A 24 5.41 -5.72 -15.35
N LYS A 25 4.89 -6.93 -15.13
CA LYS A 25 3.61 -7.38 -15.69
C LYS A 25 2.47 -6.66 -14.97
N SER A 26 1.54 -6.11 -15.74
CA SER A 26 0.37 -5.37 -15.27
C SER A 26 -0.93 -5.96 -15.83
N GLY A 27 -2.08 -5.49 -15.33
CA GLY A 27 -3.41 -5.98 -15.67
C GLY A 27 -4.02 -6.75 -14.50
N LEU A 28 -4.61 -7.91 -14.78
CA LEU A 28 -5.37 -8.69 -13.78
C LEU A 28 -4.53 -9.44 -12.74
N ILE A 29 -3.29 -9.83 -13.08
CA ILE A 29 -2.44 -10.68 -12.23
C ILE A 29 -0.99 -10.17 -12.29
N GLY A 30 -0.27 -10.33 -11.19
CA GLY A 30 1.17 -10.13 -11.11
C GLY A 30 1.57 -9.09 -10.08
N LYS A 31 2.85 -8.69 -10.11
CA LYS A 31 3.38 -7.72 -9.15
C LYS A 31 2.74 -6.33 -9.29
N TYR A 32 2.48 -5.88 -10.53
CA TYR A 32 1.91 -4.55 -10.82
C TYR A 32 0.51 -4.65 -11.41
N ASP A 33 -0.30 -5.56 -10.87
CA ASP A 33 -1.72 -5.65 -11.21
C ASP A 33 -2.47 -4.33 -10.92
N ASN A 34 -3.72 -4.27 -11.37
CA ASN A 34 -4.52 -3.06 -11.29
C ASN A 34 -4.75 -2.61 -9.83
N VAL A 35 -4.91 -3.51 -8.87
CA VAL A 35 -5.00 -3.17 -7.45
C VAL A 35 -3.69 -2.54 -6.97
N ARG A 36 -2.52 -3.09 -7.31
CA ARG A 36 -1.25 -2.43 -6.96
C ARG A 36 -1.21 -0.98 -7.45
N ARG A 37 -1.53 -0.74 -8.72
CA ARG A 37 -1.40 0.57 -9.37
C ARG A 37 -2.48 1.57 -8.97
N TYR A 38 -3.74 1.15 -9.00
CA TYR A 38 -4.90 2.01 -8.81
C TYR A 38 -5.41 2.01 -7.37
N TRP A 39 -4.89 1.15 -6.49
CA TRP A 39 -5.31 1.08 -5.10
C TRP A 39 -4.15 1.34 -4.14
N GLU A 40 -3.15 0.45 -4.14
CA GLU A 40 -2.09 0.43 -3.12
C GLU A 40 -1.15 1.63 -3.24
N ASP A 41 -0.66 1.89 -4.46
CA ASP A 41 0.20 3.03 -4.76
C ASP A 41 -0.55 4.35 -4.53
N GLU A 42 -1.82 4.44 -4.96
CA GLU A 42 -2.60 5.67 -4.84
C GLU A 42 -3.00 6.02 -3.40
N ILE A 43 -3.39 5.03 -2.58
CA ILE A 43 -3.61 5.25 -1.14
C ILE A 43 -2.31 5.78 -0.51
N THR A 44 -1.19 5.13 -0.82
CA THR A 44 0.10 5.54 -0.27
C THR A 44 0.42 6.98 -0.69
N ARG A 45 0.33 7.31 -1.99
CA ARG A 45 0.55 8.68 -2.52
C ARG A 45 -0.35 9.71 -1.86
N GLN A 46 -1.62 9.39 -1.61
CA GLN A 46 -2.57 10.28 -0.95
C GLN A 46 -2.08 10.68 0.46
N PHE A 47 -1.62 9.71 1.26
CA PHE A 47 -1.12 9.97 2.61
C PHE A 47 0.28 10.61 2.61
N LEU A 48 1.14 10.30 1.64
CA LEU A 48 2.48 10.90 1.53
C LEU A 48 2.44 12.38 1.14
N ARG A 49 1.53 12.75 0.24
CA ARG A 49 1.46 14.07 -0.39
C ARG A 49 1.62 15.27 0.57
N PRO A 50 0.84 15.41 1.67
CA PRO A 50 0.98 16.58 2.56
C PRO A 50 2.38 16.67 3.19
N HIS A 51 3.02 15.53 3.48
CA HIS A 51 4.34 15.48 4.10
C HIS A 51 5.45 15.77 3.09
N LEU A 52 5.33 15.25 1.87
CA LEU A 52 6.23 15.58 0.76
C LEU A 52 6.16 17.07 0.40
N HIS A 53 4.95 17.65 0.34
CA HIS A 53 4.78 19.08 0.10
C HIS A 53 5.52 19.91 1.16
N LYS A 54 5.34 19.58 2.45
CA LYS A 54 6.06 20.26 3.55
C LYS A 54 7.58 20.12 3.43
N LEU A 55 8.09 18.94 3.06
CA LEU A 55 9.53 18.74 2.83
C LEU A 55 10.06 19.60 1.68
N ILE A 56 9.34 19.64 0.55
CA ILE A 56 9.72 20.41 -0.63
C ILE A 56 9.78 21.90 -0.31
N GLU A 57 8.76 22.44 0.37
CA GLU A 57 8.75 23.85 0.77
C GLU A 57 9.92 24.21 1.68
N ARG A 58 10.27 23.34 2.64
CA ARG A 58 11.44 23.54 3.49
C ARG A 58 12.75 23.48 2.71
N CYS A 59 12.86 22.61 1.72
CA CYS A 59 14.02 22.55 0.82
C CYS A 59 14.15 23.84 0.01
N ARG A 60 13.04 24.34 -0.55
CA ARG A 60 12.99 25.60 -1.32
C ARG A 60 13.41 26.80 -0.47
N GLN A 61 12.89 26.94 0.75
CA GLN A 61 13.27 28.02 1.67
C GLN A 61 14.76 28.00 2.02
N GLN A 62 15.40 26.83 1.95
CA GLN A 62 16.84 26.64 2.20
C GLN A 62 17.67 26.61 0.91
N MET A 63 17.08 26.96 -0.25
CA MET A 63 17.73 26.96 -1.56
C MET A 63 18.46 25.65 -1.88
N ARG A 64 17.87 24.52 -1.47
CA ARG A 64 18.43 23.18 -1.68
C ARG A 64 17.39 22.25 -2.29
N ARG A 65 17.88 21.13 -2.82
CA ARG A 65 17.05 20.06 -3.38
C ARG A 65 16.76 18.97 -2.33
N LEU A 66 15.70 18.20 -2.59
CA LEU A 66 15.23 17.10 -1.74
C LEU A 66 16.20 15.91 -1.80
N ARG A 67 16.53 15.34 -0.64
CA ARG A 67 17.37 14.13 -0.53
C ARG A 67 16.54 12.99 0.03
N ILE A 68 16.45 11.88 -0.69
CA ILE A 68 15.65 10.70 -0.33
C ILE A 68 16.57 9.50 -0.11
N MET A 69 16.36 8.77 0.98
CA MET A 69 16.93 7.44 1.21
C MET A 69 15.78 6.43 1.25
N ASP A 70 15.84 5.42 0.38
CA ASP A 70 14.87 4.34 0.28
C ASP A 70 15.50 3.04 0.81
N LEU A 71 14.97 2.55 1.92
CA LEU A 71 15.42 1.35 2.62
C LEU A 71 14.60 0.17 2.10
N GLY A 72 15.30 -0.85 1.56
CA GLY A 72 14.68 -1.97 0.84
C GLY A 72 14.11 -1.53 -0.50
N CYS A 73 14.91 -0.79 -1.28
CA CYS A 73 14.46 -0.17 -2.53
C CYS A 73 14.14 -1.17 -3.65
N GLY A 74 14.60 -2.41 -3.54
CA GLY A 74 14.50 -3.45 -4.56
C GLY A 74 14.96 -2.96 -5.94
N GLY A 75 14.08 -3.10 -6.94
CA GLY A 75 14.29 -2.61 -8.30
C GLY A 75 14.03 -1.10 -8.49
N ALA A 76 14.05 -0.31 -7.39
CA ALA A 76 13.66 1.10 -7.30
C ALA A 76 12.15 1.38 -7.46
N ASP A 77 11.29 0.49 -6.95
CA ASP A 77 9.83 0.71 -7.00
C ASP A 77 9.38 1.88 -6.10
N GLY A 78 10.09 2.11 -4.99
CA GLY A 78 9.82 3.25 -4.13
C GLY A 78 10.10 4.58 -4.81
N TYR A 79 11.10 4.64 -5.70
CA TYR A 79 11.32 5.79 -6.57
C TYR A 79 10.09 6.06 -7.45
N GLU A 80 9.58 5.06 -8.17
CA GLU A 80 8.40 5.22 -9.02
C GLU A 80 7.14 5.60 -8.23
N LEU A 81 6.98 5.06 -7.02
CA LEU A 81 5.89 5.43 -6.13
C LEU A 81 5.94 6.92 -5.78
N LEU A 82 7.11 7.40 -5.34
CA LEU A 82 7.34 8.78 -4.90
C LEU A 82 7.24 9.77 -6.06
N MET A 83 7.85 9.48 -7.20
CA MET A 83 7.77 10.31 -8.41
C MET A 83 6.34 10.35 -8.97
N GLY A 84 5.54 9.31 -8.73
CA GLY A 84 4.13 9.26 -9.10
C GLY A 84 3.19 10.11 -8.24
N VAL A 85 3.66 10.74 -7.15
CA VAL A 85 2.82 11.60 -6.31
C VAL A 85 2.45 12.86 -7.11
N ARG A 86 1.14 13.13 -7.23
CA ARG A 86 0.61 14.28 -7.98
C ARG A 86 0.14 15.43 -7.09
N GLN A 87 0.19 16.64 -7.63
CA GLN A 87 -0.45 17.84 -7.08
C GLN A 87 -1.97 17.61 -7.05
N ARG A 88 -2.62 17.97 -5.94
CA ARG A 88 -4.04 17.66 -5.72
C ARG A 88 -4.97 18.56 -6.53
N ASP A 89 -4.61 19.83 -6.62
CA ASP A 89 -5.48 20.89 -7.12
C ASP A 89 -5.05 21.33 -8.52
N ALA A 90 -4.53 20.38 -9.30
CA ALA A 90 -4.18 20.62 -10.68
C ALA A 90 -5.44 20.90 -11.49
N ASP A 91 -5.41 21.98 -12.27
CA ASP A 91 -6.46 22.30 -13.22
C ASP A 91 -6.49 21.26 -14.36
N LEU A 92 -7.64 21.10 -15.01
CA LEU A 92 -7.79 20.29 -16.22
C LEU A 92 -6.83 20.71 -17.35
N GLU A 93 -6.39 21.98 -17.37
CA GLU A 93 -5.41 22.49 -18.33
C GLU A 93 -3.95 22.19 -17.97
N GLN A 94 -3.67 21.82 -16.71
CA GLN A 94 -2.31 21.58 -16.26
C GLN A 94 -1.81 20.19 -16.68
N VAL A 95 -0.75 20.19 -17.50
CA VAL A 95 -0.14 18.95 -18.01
C VAL A 95 0.87 18.37 -17.03
N GLU A 96 1.65 19.22 -16.37
CA GLU A 96 2.65 18.81 -15.37
C GLU A 96 2.05 18.86 -13.98
N VAL A 97 1.66 17.70 -13.49
CA VAL A 97 0.98 17.56 -12.18
C VAL A 97 1.84 16.86 -11.15
N ASP A 98 3.13 16.67 -11.43
CA ASP A 98 4.03 15.91 -10.57
C ASP A 98 4.44 16.77 -9.35
N LEU A 99 4.41 16.17 -8.16
CA LEU A 99 4.81 16.86 -6.95
C LEU A 99 6.34 16.90 -6.81
N ILE A 100 7.01 15.79 -7.15
CA ILE A 100 8.47 15.70 -7.20
C ILE A 100 8.87 15.67 -8.66
N SER A 101 9.49 16.76 -9.12
CA SER A 101 10.09 16.84 -10.46
C SER A 101 11.61 16.58 -10.39
N PRO A 102 12.28 16.34 -11.53
CA PRO A 102 13.73 16.23 -11.57
C PRO A 102 14.46 17.45 -10.95
N GLU A 103 13.91 18.65 -11.04
CA GLU A 103 14.50 19.90 -10.50
C GLU A 103 14.43 19.95 -8.98
N ILE A 104 13.39 19.35 -8.40
CA ILE A 104 13.17 19.25 -6.95
C ILE A 104 14.08 18.17 -6.35
N LEU A 105 14.25 17.04 -7.06
CA LEU A 105 15.07 15.93 -6.60
C LEU A 105 16.57 16.27 -6.66
N GLY A 106 17.24 16.14 -5.51
CA GLY A 106 18.68 16.34 -5.36
C GLY A 106 19.45 15.03 -5.41
N VAL A 107 18.97 14.03 -4.68
CA VAL A 107 19.51 12.66 -4.71
C VAL A 107 18.42 11.69 -4.25
N TYR A 108 18.40 10.51 -4.85
CA TYR A 108 17.71 9.34 -4.36
C TYR A 108 18.75 8.24 -4.12
N LYS A 109 18.88 7.78 -2.88
CA LYS A 109 19.73 6.66 -2.50
C LYS A 109 18.87 5.44 -2.19
N GLY A 110 18.87 4.47 -3.07
CA GLY A 110 18.27 3.16 -2.84
C GLY A 110 19.25 2.23 -2.13
N VAL A 111 18.77 1.58 -1.06
CA VAL A 111 19.54 0.58 -0.32
C VAL A 111 18.78 -0.74 -0.33
N ASP A 112 19.47 -1.84 -0.62
CA ASP A 112 18.88 -3.17 -0.60
C ASP A 112 19.92 -4.24 -0.23
N LEU A 113 19.47 -5.38 0.28
CA LEU A 113 20.32 -6.54 0.53
C LEU A 113 20.66 -7.30 -0.77
N SER A 114 19.76 -7.29 -1.74
CA SER A 114 19.86 -8.05 -2.99
C SER A 114 20.71 -7.31 -4.03
N GLY A 115 21.92 -7.82 -4.26
CA GLY A 115 22.78 -7.34 -5.34
C GLY A 115 22.14 -7.48 -6.73
N ASP A 116 21.24 -8.44 -6.92
CA ASP A 116 20.55 -8.71 -8.21
C ASP A 116 19.51 -7.62 -8.50
N LEU A 117 18.67 -7.27 -7.52
CA LEU A 117 17.73 -6.17 -7.62
C LEU A 117 18.43 -4.82 -7.84
N LEU A 118 19.56 -4.60 -7.14
CA LEU A 118 20.34 -3.38 -7.33
C LEU A 118 20.99 -3.30 -8.72
N ARG A 119 21.34 -4.44 -9.34
CA ARG A 119 21.81 -4.44 -10.75
C ARG A 119 20.66 -4.10 -11.70
N GLN A 120 19.45 -4.60 -11.45
CA GLN A 120 18.26 -4.21 -12.20
C GLN A 120 18.00 -2.70 -12.07
N ALA A 121 18.01 -2.16 -10.86
CA ALA A 121 17.81 -0.73 -10.62
C ALA A 121 18.86 0.13 -11.35
N ARG A 122 20.14 -0.25 -11.28
CA ARG A 122 21.22 0.42 -12.02
C ARG A 122 21.08 0.30 -13.54
N SER A 123 20.54 -0.81 -14.06
CA SER A 123 20.31 -0.94 -15.50
C SER A 123 19.23 0.01 -16.05
N ILE A 124 18.29 0.42 -15.19
CA ILE A 124 17.18 1.32 -15.56
C ILE A 124 17.55 2.79 -15.28
N TYR A 125 18.17 3.06 -14.13
CA TYR A 125 18.37 4.42 -13.62
C TYR A 125 19.85 4.84 -13.46
N GLY A 126 20.81 3.97 -13.78
CA GLY A 126 22.23 4.19 -13.49
C GLY A 126 22.88 5.34 -14.26
N ASP A 127 22.26 5.80 -15.35
CA ASP A 127 22.73 6.95 -16.12
C ASP A 127 22.33 8.30 -15.49
N ASP A 128 21.40 8.32 -14.52
CA ASP A 128 21.05 9.55 -13.79
C ASP A 128 22.01 9.75 -12.59
N PRO A 129 22.81 10.84 -12.57
CA PRO A 129 23.76 11.10 -11.49
C PRO A 129 23.11 11.38 -10.12
N LYS A 130 21.79 11.56 -10.05
CA LYS A 130 21.03 11.71 -8.80
C LYS A 130 20.63 10.37 -8.20
N MET A 131 20.81 9.27 -8.93
CA MET A 131 20.40 7.93 -8.52
C MET A 131 21.61 7.16 -7.99
N VAL A 132 21.57 6.80 -6.71
CA VAL A 132 22.64 6.07 -6.03
C VAL A 132 22.06 4.77 -5.49
N PHE A 133 22.74 3.65 -5.74
CA PHE A 133 22.32 2.33 -5.28
C PHE A 133 23.42 1.67 -4.49
N GLU A 134 23.14 1.28 -3.26
CA GLU A 134 24.10 0.69 -2.32
C GLU A 134 23.57 -0.63 -1.77
N GLN A 135 24.44 -1.64 -1.70
CA GLN A 135 24.10 -2.90 -1.07
C GLN A 135 24.44 -2.82 0.41
N ALA A 136 23.43 -2.93 1.28
CA ALA A 136 23.62 -2.92 2.72
C ALA A 136 22.44 -3.56 3.47
N ASP A 137 22.72 -4.04 4.68
CA ASP A 137 21.72 -4.53 5.61
C ASP A 137 21.27 -3.42 6.55
N PHE A 138 20.04 -2.93 6.36
CA PHE A 138 19.49 -1.88 7.22
C PHE A 138 19.02 -2.39 8.60
N THR A 139 19.02 -3.71 8.83
CA THR A 139 18.80 -4.28 10.18
C THR A 139 20.04 -4.13 11.07
N MET A 140 21.21 -3.89 10.46
CA MET A 140 22.47 -3.61 11.15
C MET A 140 22.67 -2.11 11.47
N GLY A 141 21.64 -1.29 11.28
CA GLY A 141 21.65 0.16 11.51
C GLY A 141 21.55 0.96 10.22
N LEU A 142 21.60 2.29 10.33
CA LEU A 142 21.42 3.17 9.17
C LEU A 142 22.66 3.11 8.23
N PRO A 143 22.51 2.69 6.96
CA PRO A 143 23.62 2.48 6.03
C PRO A 143 24.07 3.79 5.38
N ILE A 144 24.76 4.59 6.19
CA ILE A 144 25.24 5.91 5.84
C ILE A 144 26.67 6.10 6.34
N SER A 145 27.55 6.61 5.46
CA SER A 145 28.93 6.87 5.87
C SER A 145 29.01 8.02 6.88
N LYS A 146 30.17 8.19 7.53
CA LYS A 146 30.36 9.26 8.54
C LYS A 146 30.23 10.67 7.95
N ASP A 147 30.70 10.87 6.72
CA ASP A 147 30.75 12.19 6.07
C ASP A 147 29.53 12.47 5.18
N GLU A 148 28.65 11.49 5.01
CA GLU A 148 27.46 11.63 4.18
C GLU A 148 26.38 12.48 4.86
N LYS A 149 25.86 13.44 4.11
CA LYS A 149 24.82 14.35 4.59
C LYS A 149 23.52 13.58 4.83
N PRO A 150 22.76 13.91 5.89
CA PRO A 150 21.48 13.27 6.17
C PRO A 150 20.46 13.52 5.06
N TYR A 151 19.40 12.72 5.10
CA TYR A 151 18.30 12.75 4.14
C TYR A 151 17.09 13.49 4.73
N ASP A 152 16.26 14.03 3.84
CA ASP A 152 15.02 14.71 4.19
C ASP A 152 13.87 13.72 4.37
N LEU A 153 13.92 12.65 3.59
CA LEU A 153 12.96 11.56 3.58
C LEU A 153 13.71 10.24 3.74
N TYR A 154 13.34 9.48 4.77
CA TYR A 154 13.70 8.07 4.91
C TYR A 154 12.44 7.27 4.59
N PHE A 155 12.49 6.47 3.54
CA PHE A 155 11.34 5.81 2.96
C PHE A 155 11.54 4.31 2.99
N SER A 156 10.47 3.58 3.28
CA SER A 156 10.35 2.16 2.98
C SER A 156 8.91 1.86 2.57
N SER A 157 8.73 0.80 1.79
CA SER A 157 7.41 0.40 1.30
C SER A 157 7.34 -1.07 0.94
N TYR A 158 6.12 -1.60 0.90
CA TYR A 158 5.78 -2.99 0.59
C TYR A 158 6.28 -4.04 1.59
N GLY A 159 6.21 -3.70 2.88
CA GLY A 159 6.45 -4.59 4.00
C GLY A 159 7.91 -4.64 4.41
N THR A 160 8.74 -3.70 3.95
CA THR A 160 10.18 -3.75 4.18
C THR A 160 10.53 -3.76 5.67
N CYS A 161 9.84 -2.99 6.50
CA CYS A 161 10.14 -2.97 7.93
C CYS A 161 9.69 -4.26 8.65
N SER A 162 8.91 -5.14 8.01
CA SER A 162 8.63 -6.48 8.55
C SER A 162 9.84 -7.40 8.54
N HIS A 163 10.93 -7.07 7.85
CA HIS A 163 12.18 -7.82 7.94
C HIS A 163 12.92 -7.57 9.27
N HIS A 164 12.55 -6.55 10.05
CA HIS A 164 13.02 -6.38 11.42
C HIS A 164 12.29 -7.36 12.35
N ASN A 165 12.80 -8.59 12.42
CA ASN A 165 12.25 -9.64 13.27
C ASN A 165 12.56 -9.45 14.77
N ASP A 166 13.60 -8.66 15.08
CA ASP A 166 13.91 -8.17 16.42
C ASP A 166 13.61 -6.66 16.50
N ASP A 167 12.78 -6.26 17.46
CA ASP A 167 12.34 -4.88 17.63
C ASP A 167 13.52 -3.94 17.89
N GLU A 168 14.60 -4.41 18.55
CA GLU A 168 15.79 -3.61 18.86
C GLU A 168 16.50 -3.11 17.59
N THR A 169 16.46 -3.88 16.51
CA THR A 169 17.08 -3.49 15.22
C THR A 169 16.35 -2.30 14.60
N LEU A 170 15.01 -2.28 14.66
CA LEU A 170 14.20 -1.17 14.17
C LEU A 170 14.31 0.05 15.10
N VAL A 171 14.34 -0.18 16.43
CA VAL A 171 14.61 0.87 17.42
C VAL A 171 15.95 1.55 17.15
N ALA A 172 17.00 0.78 16.87
CA ALA A 172 18.32 1.30 16.54
C ALA A 172 18.30 2.12 15.23
N LEU A 173 17.70 1.60 14.16
CA LEU A 173 17.57 2.29 12.87
C LEU A 173 16.85 3.64 13.03
N LEU A 174 15.69 3.65 13.68
CA LEU A 174 14.91 4.88 13.90
C LEU A 174 15.66 5.88 14.79
N ALA A 175 16.36 5.40 15.82
CA ALA A 175 17.17 6.25 16.68
C ALA A 175 18.36 6.86 15.93
N ASP A 176 19.00 6.11 15.02
CA ASP A 176 20.07 6.61 14.16
C ASP A 176 19.59 7.72 13.22
N ILE A 177 18.43 7.52 12.59
CA ILE A 177 17.79 8.53 11.75
C ILE A 177 17.55 9.79 12.59
N ALA A 178 16.88 9.66 13.74
CA ALA A 178 16.54 10.79 14.60
C ALA A 178 17.78 11.56 15.09
N ARG A 179 18.86 10.86 15.48
CA ARG A 179 20.13 11.50 15.86
C ARG A 179 20.75 12.27 14.71
N ARG A 180 20.76 11.71 13.49
CA ARG A 180 21.36 12.33 12.31
C ARG A 180 20.54 13.44 11.69
N THR A 181 19.23 13.48 11.94
CA THR A 181 18.38 14.58 11.49
C THR A 181 18.92 15.90 12.02
N LYS A 182 19.24 16.84 11.11
CA LYS A 182 19.80 18.13 11.50
C LYS A 182 18.75 19.07 12.09
N LYS A 183 17.64 19.21 11.38
CA LYS A 183 16.54 20.13 11.70
C LYS A 183 15.21 19.43 11.55
N TYR A 184 15.02 18.81 10.39
CA TYR A 184 13.75 18.21 10.01
C TYR A 184 13.94 17.03 9.08
N SER A 185 13.20 15.95 9.30
CA SER A 185 13.06 14.84 8.35
C SER A 185 11.70 14.16 8.54
N VAL A 186 11.25 13.47 7.50
CA VAL A 186 10.11 12.56 7.55
C VAL A 186 10.62 11.13 7.42
N ILE A 187 10.03 10.22 8.19
CA ILE A 187 10.30 8.78 8.15
C ILE A 187 8.99 8.10 7.76
N ILE A 188 9.06 7.19 6.79
CA ILE A 188 7.94 6.34 6.40
C ILE A 188 8.42 4.91 6.57
N CYS A 189 7.66 4.16 7.36
CA CYS A 189 7.89 2.75 7.59
C CYS A 189 6.63 1.96 7.28
N ASP A 190 6.79 0.72 6.84
CA ASP A 190 5.66 -0.16 6.64
C ASP A 190 5.91 -1.62 6.97
N TRP A 191 4.84 -2.31 7.36
CA TRP A 191 4.85 -3.66 7.89
C TRP A 191 3.67 -4.45 7.34
N LEU A 192 3.69 -5.77 7.51
CA LEU A 192 2.49 -6.59 7.43
C LEU A 192 1.57 -6.29 8.60
N GLY A 193 0.28 -6.06 8.33
CA GLY A 193 -0.71 -5.74 9.35
C GLY A 193 -1.06 -6.96 10.20
N ARG A 194 -0.88 -6.88 11.53
CA ARG A 194 -1.14 -8.01 12.44
C ARG A 194 -2.55 -8.59 12.36
N TYR A 195 -3.52 -7.72 12.10
CA TYR A 195 -4.94 -8.03 12.09
C TYR A 195 -5.53 -8.06 10.66
N SER A 196 -4.72 -8.30 9.62
CA SER A 196 -5.25 -8.52 8.28
C SER A 196 -6.18 -9.72 8.26
N TYR A 197 -7.30 -9.60 7.56
CA TYR A 197 -8.22 -10.73 7.36
C TYR A 197 -7.59 -11.88 6.58
N GLU A 198 -6.58 -11.58 5.74
CA GLU A 198 -5.83 -12.57 4.96
C GLU A 198 -5.23 -13.69 5.80
N TRP A 199 -4.83 -13.39 7.04
CA TRP A 199 -4.22 -14.33 7.98
C TRP A 199 -4.94 -14.28 9.33
N GLN A 200 -6.28 -14.27 9.30
CA GLN A 200 -7.12 -14.30 10.50
C GLN A 200 -6.76 -15.43 11.47
N THR A 201 -6.26 -16.56 10.94
CA THR A 201 -5.79 -17.69 11.77
C THR A 201 -4.65 -17.30 12.72
N LEU A 202 -3.81 -16.33 12.35
CA LEU A 202 -2.67 -15.87 13.14
C LEU A 202 -3.01 -14.80 14.18
N TRP A 203 -4.22 -14.22 14.15
CA TRP A 203 -4.64 -13.25 15.16
C TRP A 203 -4.56 -13.85 16.56
N THR A 204 -3.99 -13.10 17.48
CA THR A 204 -3.81 -13.44 18.90
C THR A 204 -4.08 -12.21 19.78
N ASN A 205 -4.60 -12.45 20.99
CA ASN A 205 -4.73 -11.44 22.03
C ASN A 205 -3.42 -11.25 22.83
N ASP A 206 -2.49 -12.20 22.73
CA ASP A 206 -1.14 -12.09 23.28
C ASP A 206 -0.17 -11.72 22.16
N VAL A 207 0.25 -10.45 22.11
CA VAL A 207 1.15 -9.95 21.05
C VAL A 207 2.54 -10.59 21.05
N SER A 208 2.91 -11.32 22.12
CA SER A 208 4.15 -12.11 22.17
C SER A 208 4.06 -13.41 21.36
N GLU A 209 2.84 -13.89 21.11
CA GLU A 209 2.57 -15.01 20.21
C GLU A 209 2.46 -14.52 18.75
N ASN A 210 2.70 -15.42 17.80
CA ASN A 210 2.56 -15.17 16.35
C ASN A 210 3.15 -13.80 15.92
N ARG A 211 4.31 -13.46 16.47
CA ARG A 211 4.99 -12.19 16.15
C ARG A 211 5.39 -12.14 14.68
N ASN A 212 5.68 -13.29 14.10
CA ASN A 212 6.19 -13.42 12.76
C ASN A 212 5.37 -14.47 12.02
N MET A 213 5.28 -14.31 10.72
CA MET A 213 4.61 -15.21 9.80
C MET A 213 5.62 -15.80 8.83
N ASP A 214 5.40 -17.06 8.46
CA ASP A 214 6.00 -17.66 7.29
C ASP A 214 5.22 -17.19 6.05
N TYR A 215 5.65 -16.06 5.49
CA TYR A 215 4.98 -15.41 4.36
C TYR A 215 5.38 -16.13 3.07
N VAL A 216 4.39 -16.72 2.40
CA VAL A 216 4.61 -17.47 1.16
C VAL A 216 4.38 -16.56 -0.05
N VAL A 217 5.35 -16.43 -0.95
CA VAL A 217 5.22 -15.61 -2.16
C VAL A 217 4.49 -16.41 -3.26
N SER A 218 3.21 -16.74 -3.02
CA SER A 218 2.40 -17.61 -3.89
C SER A 218 1.46 -16.88 -4.83
N TYR A 219 1.18 -15.60 -4.56
CA TYR A 219 0.21 -14.76 -5.28
C TYR A 219 0.64 -14.36 -6.69
N ILE A 220 1.91 -14.59 -7.05
CA ILE A 220 2.46 -14.25 -8.37
C ILE A 220 2.02 -15.24 -9.46
N TYR A 221 1.56 -16.43 -9.04
CA TYR A 221 1.10 -17.51 -9.90
C TYR A 221 -0.42 -17.63 -9.84
N ASP A 222 -1.02 -18.09 -10.94
CA ASP A 222 -2.40 -18.57 -10.92
C ASP A 222 -2.55 -19.86 -10.08
N ALA A 223 -3.79 -20.31 -9.85
CA ALA A 223 -4.05 -21.42 -8.95
C ALA A 223 -3.41 -22.74 -9.39
N GLU A 224 -3.40 -23.03 -10.70
CA GLU A 224 -2.84 -24.27 -11.24
C GLU A 224 -1.32 -24.26 -11.18
N GLU A 225 -0.68 -23.16 -11.62
CA GLU A 225 0.77 -23.01 -11.58
C GLU A 225 1.28 -22.96 -10.12
N ARG A 226 0.54 -22.31 -9.22
CA ARG A 226 0.86 -22.27 -7.78
C ARG A 226 0.91 -23.67 -7.18
N GLU A 227 -0.07 -24.52 -7.48
CA GLU A 227 -0.09 -25.89 -6.98
C GLU A 227 1.05 -26.72 -7.58
N ALA A 228 1.31 -26.58 -8.88
CA ALA A 228 2.42 -27.26 -9.55
C ALA A 228 3.79 -26.87 -8.99
N ARG A 229 3.94 -25.62 -8.52
CA ARG A 229 5.18 -25.08 -7.96
C ARG A 229 5.19 -25.01 -6.43
N ARG A 230 4.29 -25.73 -5.74
CA ARG A 230 4.11 -25.59 -4.28
C ARG A 230 5.42 -25.78 -3.50
N GLU A 231 6.28 -26.71 -3.93
CA GLU A 231 7.58 -26.97 -3.28
C GLU A 231 8.68 -25.95 -3.64
N GLU A 232 8.46 -25.13 -4.68
CA GLU A 232 9.37 -24.08 -5.17
C GLU A 232 8.96 -22.67 -4.68
N LEU A 233 7.86 -22.57 -3.92
CA LEU A 233 7.37 -21.29 -3.41
C LEU A 233 8.38 -20.70 -2.43
N GLN A 234 8.48 -19.38 -2.44
CA GLN A 234 9.42 -18.66 -1.60
C GLN A 234 8.79 -18.32 -0.26
N HIS A 235 9.59 -18.43 0.79
CA HIS A 235 9.18 -18.22 2.17
C HIS A 235 9.99 -17.09 2.80
N LEU A 236 9.30 -16.11 3.38
CA LEU A 236 9.90 -14.98 4.05
C LEU A 236 9.43 -14.94 5.49
N TRP A 237 10.36 -14.86 6.44
CA TRP A 237 10.02 -14.73 7.85
C TRP A 237 9.80 -13.25 8.19
N LEU A 238 8.53 -12.85 8.27
CA LEU A 238 8.11 -11.45 8.33
C LEU A 238 7.35 -11.12 9.61
N ARG A 239 7.73 -10.01 10.25
CA ARG A 239 7.08 -9.48 11.44
C ARG A 239 5.68 -8.93 11.13
N LEU A 240 4.69 -9.37 11.90
CA LEU A 240 3.33 -8.84 11.93
C LEU A 240 3.24 -7.70 12.95
N MET A 241 2.71 -6.55 12.55
CA MET A 241 2.66 -5.36 13.40
C MET A 241 1.26 -4.75 13.47
N SER A 242 0.85 -4.40 14.68
CA SER A 242 -0.25 -3.48 14.94
C SER A 242 0.27 -2.07 15.22
N ARG A 243 -0.61 -1.07 15.12
CA ARG A 243 -0.26 0.32 15.48
C ARG A 243 0.33 0.45 16.87
N GLN A 244 -0.25 -0.26 17.85
CA GLN A 244 0.18 -0.19 19.25
C GLN A 244 1.64 -0.65 19.42
N GLU A 245 2.03 -1.72 18.74
CA GLU A 245 3.41 -2.20 18.75
C GLU A 245 4.37 -1.21 18.07
N VAL A 246 3.96 -0.63 16.94
CA VAL A 246 4.77 0.39 16.27
C VAL A 246 4.95 1.62 17.16
N ASP A 247 3.89 2.10 17.81
CA ASP A 247 3.96 3.23 18.73
C ASP A 247 4.95 2.97 19.89
N LEU A 248 5.02 1.73 20.41
CA LEU A 248 6.00 1.33 21.43
C LEU A 248 7.45 1.37 20.89
N ILE A 249 7.68 0.84 19.70
CA ILE A 249 9.00 0.87 19.04
C ILE A 249 9.46 2.31 18.82
N VAL A 250 8.58 3.17 18.28
CA VAL A 250 8.89 4.58 18.01
C VAL A 250 9.18 5.34 19.30
N LYS A 251 8.45 5.04 20.38
CA LYS A 251 8.70 5.62 21.70
C LYS A 251 10.07 5.22 22.25
N GLU A 252 10.46 3.95 22.16
CA GLU A 252 11.78 3.51 22.63
C GLU A 252 12.91 4.09 21.75
N ALA A 253 12.71 4.16 20.43
CA ALA A 253 13.64 4.82 19.52
C ALA A 253 13.84 6.31 19.87
N SER A 254 12.75 7.02 20.18
CA SER A 254 12.80 8.42 20.60
C SER A 254 13.62 8.60 21.88
N LYS A 255 13.38 7.74 22.87
CA LYS A 255 14.12 7.74 24.14
C LYS A 255 15.60 7.43 23.92
N LYS A 256 15.92 6.43 23.10
CA LYS A 256 17.30 6.04 22.75
C LYS A 256 18.04 7.14 21.99
N ALA A 257 17.34 7.92 21.16
CA ALA A 257 17.90 9.02 20.41
C ALA A 257 18.03 10.32 21.22
N GLU A 258 17.35 10.42 22.35
CA GLU A 258 17.10 11.69 23.07
C GLU A 258 16.47 12.77 22.17
N VAL A 259 15.64 12.34 21.22
CA VAL A 259 14.98 13.18 20.22
C VAL A 259 13.57 12.64 19.99
N GLU A 260 12.56 13.51 20.00
CA GLU A 260 11.17 13.10 19.73
C GLU A 260 11.02 12.63 18.26
N ILE A 261 10.48 11.42 18.09
CA ILE A 261 9.96 10.91 16.82
C ILE A 261 8.43 10.93 16.94
N LYS A 262 7.80 11.91 16.29
CA LYS A 262 6.37 12.14 16.39
C LYS A 262 5.62 11.36 15.31
N SER A 263 4.63 10.56 15.69
CA SER A 263 3.69 9.99 14.71
C SER A 263 2.81 11.07 14.10
N LEU A 264 2.77 11.12 12.77
CA LEU A 264 1.90 12.02 12.00
C LEU A 264 0.60 11.31 11.61
N VAL A 265 0.71 10.11 11.03
CA VAL A 265 -0.44 9.33 10.58
C VAL A 265 -0.10 7.84 10.48
N PHE A 266 -1.12 7.01 10.71
CA PHE A 266 -1.12 5.59 10.39
C PHE A 266 -2.25 5.29 9.43
N PHE A 267 -2.01 4.39 8.48
CA PHE A 267 -3.03 3.88 7.57
C PHE A 267 -2.74 2.43 7.16
N ASP A 268 -3.81 1.71 6.87
CA ASP A 268 -3.85 0.34 6.37
C ASP A 268 -3.88 0.37 4.83
N ARG A 269 -2.93 -0.33 4.21
CA ARG A 269 -2.81 -0.52 2.76
C ARG A 269 -3.39 -1.89 2.38
N SER A 270 -4.41 -1.88 1.53
CA SER A 270 -5.07 -3.07 0.96
C SER A 270 -6.02 -3.83 1.92
N VAL A 271 -6.87 -3.12 2.67
CA VAL A 271 -7.96 -3.78 3.44
C VAL A 271 -8.88 -4.48 2.43
N LEU A 272 -9.13 -5.78 2.62
CA LEU A 272 -9.89 -6.69 1.72
C LEU A 272 -9.31 -6.94 0.32
N THR A 273 -8.27 -6.21 -0.08
CA THR A 273 -7.65 -6.31 -1.42
C THR A 273 -6.19 -6.75 -1.36
N GLY A 274 -5.75 -7.27 -0.21
CA GLY A 274 -4.42 -7.84 -0.03
C GLY A 274 -4.15 -9.05 -0.93
N ARG A 275 -2.88 -9.35 -1.15
CA ARG A 275 -2.44 -10.37 -2.12
C ARG A 275 -2.88 -11.79 -1.75
N HIS A 276 -3.01 -12.08 -0.46
CA HIS A 276 -3.40 -13.39 0.03
C HIS A 276 -4.90 -13.61 0.10
N MET A 277 -5.71 -12.58 -0.13
CA MET A 277 -7.17 -12.72 -0.26
C MET A 277 -7.53 -13.73 -1.35
N ASP A 278 -6.82 -13.70 -2.48
CA ASP A 278 -7.06 -14.58 -3.62
C ASP A 278 -6.41 -15.98 -3.48
N THR A 279 -5.54 -16.16 -2.49
CA THR A 279 -4.82 -17.43 -2.29
C THR A 279 -5.46 -18.31 -1.21
N ALA A 280 -6.13 -17.69 -0.24
CA ALA A 280 -6.68 -18.33 0.96
C ALA A 280 -5.66 -19.16 1.79
N GLU A 281 -4.34 -18.96 1.57
CA GLU A 281 -3.27 -19.76 2.20
C GLU A 281 -3.29 -19.66 3.74
N HIS A 282 -3.66 -18.51 4.28
CA HIS A 282 -3.66 -18.24 5.73
C HIS A 282 -5.05 -18.03 6.33
N ASN A 283 -6.10 -18.03 5.50
CA ASN A 283 -7.49 -17.95 5.92
C ASN A 283 -8.39 -18.61 4.86
N ALA A 284 -8.99 -19.75 5.20
CA ALA A 284 -9.88 -20.50 4.32
C ALA A 284 -11.19 -19.76 3.97
N HIS A 285 -11.52 -18.70 4.70
CA HIS A 285 -12.68 -17.83 4.44
C HIS A 285 -12.35 -16.63 3.54
N ALA A 286 -11.09 -16.45 3.13
CA ALA A 286 -10.72 -15.37 2.24
C ALA A 286 -11.34 -15.58 0.85
N GLN A 287 -12.13 -14.59 0.40
CA GLN A 287 -12.68 -14.55 -0.95
C GLN A 287 -11.70 -13.84 -1.90
N PRO A 288 -11.67 -14.20 -3.20
CA PRO A 288 -10.77 -13.62 -4.19
C PRO A 288 -11.17 -12.21 -4.63
N LEU A 289 -11.34 -11.31 -3.66
CA LEU A 289 -11.78 -9.93 -3.88
C LEU A 289 -10.74 -9.11 -4.62
N ARG A 290 -9.44 -9.41 -4.52
CA ARG A 290 -8.43 -8.65 -5.25
C ARG A 290 -8.58 -8.90 -6.75
N GLN A 291 -8.87 -10.14 -7.16
CA GLN A 291 -9.19 -10.46 -8.56
C GLN A 291 -10.41 -9.69 -9.06
N ALA A 292 -11.50 -9.63 -8.30
CA ALA A 292 -12.72 -8.90 -8.67
C ALA A 292 -12.49 -7.37 -8.72
N VAL A 293 -11.65 -6.82 -7.83
CA VAL A 293 -11.28 -5.39 -7.90
C VAL A 293 -10.31 -5.12 -9.05
N ASN A 294 -9.43 -6.07 -9.38
CA ASN A 294 -8.55 -5.95 -10.55
C ASN A 294 -9.35 -5.81 -11.84
N SER A 295 -10.46 -6.55 -11.99
CA SER A 295 -11.30 -6.50 -13.19
C SER A 295 -12.05 -5.18 -13.36
N LEU A 296 -12.38 -4.47 -12.27
CA LEU A 296 -13.01 -3.14 -12.34
C LEU A 296 -12.16 -2.10 -13.08
N HIS A 297 -10.85 -2.32 -13.14
CA HIS A 297 -9.89 -1.40 -13.76
C HIS A 297 -9.29 -1.95 -15.07
N GLU A 298 -9.73 -3.14 -15.50
CA GLU A 298 -9.23 -3.76 -16.71
C GLU A 298 -10.01 -3.25 -17.93
N VAL A 299 -9.28 -2.74 -18.92
CA VAL A 299 -9.88 -2.10 -20.09
C VAL A 299 -10.66 -3.12 -20.92
N ASN A 300 -11.87 -2.76 -21.32
CA ASN A 300 -12.79 -3.61 -22.09
C ASN A 300 -13.21 -4.92 -21.40
N LEU A 301 -13.11 -5.01 -20.07
CA LEU A 301 -13.56 -6.16 -19.29
C LEU A 301 -14.75 -5.75 -18.41
N ARG A 302 -15.79 -6.57 -18.40
CA ARG A 302 -16.91 -6.41 -17.45
C ARG A 302 -16.73 -7.33 -16.25
N THR A 303 -16.82 -6.74 -15.08
CA THR A 303 -16.81 -7.43 -13.79
C THR A 303 -18.21 -7.96 -13.49
N ASP A 304 -18.29 -9.19 -12.99
CA ASP A 304 -19.50 -9.62 -12.29
C ASP A 304 -19.52 -8.97 -10.91
N LEU A 305 -20.45 -8.04 -10.69
CA LEU A 305 -20.50 -7.29 -9.45
C LEU A 305 -20.88 -8.16 -8.25
N THR A 306 -21.41 -9.37 -8.45
CA THR A 306 -21.64 -10.30 -7.34
C THR A 306 -20.33 -10.82 -6.74
N ASP A 307 -19.26 -10.90 -7.52
CA ASP A 307 -17.93 -11.34 -7.06
C ASP A 307 -17.27 -10.31 -6.13
N LEU A 308 -17.77 -9.07 -6.13
CA LEU A 308 -17.34 -8.03 -5.19
C LEU A 308 -18.06 -8.11 -3.84
N VAL A 309 -19.09 -8.95 -3.67
CA VAL A 309 -19.80 -9.06 -2.40
C VAL A 309 -18.97 -9.84 -1.40
N PHE A 310 -18.63 -9.19 -0.28
CA PHE A 310 -17.82 -9.78 0.79
C PHE A 310 -18.71 -10.42 1.87
N ASP A 311 -18.32 -11.59 2.35
CA ASP A 311 -18.95 -12.33 3.45
C ASP A 311 -17.92 -12.64 4.54
N TYR A 312 -17.93 -11.81 5.56
CA TYR A 312 -17.00 -11.76 6.66
C TYR A 312 -17.35 -12.84 7.67
N VAL A 313 -16.36 -13.68 7.95
CA VAL A 313 -16.44 -14.67 9.02
C VAL A 313 -15.74 -14.12 10.27
N PRO A 314 -16.46 -13.83 11.38
CA PRO A 314 -15.87 -13.29 12.60
C PRO A 314 -15.03 -14.32 13.35
N LYS A 315 -13.99 -13.85 14.06
CA LYS A 315 -13.17 -14.69 14.95
C LYS A 315 -13.57 -14.46 16.42
N PRO A 316 -13.98 -15.51 17.17
CA PRO A 316 -14.34 -15.36 18.58
C PRO A 316 -13.21 -14.74 19.42
N GLY A 317 -13.56 -13.82 20.33
CA GLY A 317 -12.60 -13.15 21.21
C GLY A 317 -11.89 -11.93 20.61
N PHE A 318 -12.35 -11.44 19.46
CA PHE A 318 -11.82 -10.25 18.77
C PHE A 318 -12.94 -9.25 18.42
N ASP A 319 -13.86 -9.01 19.35
CA ASP A 319 -15.11 -8.27 19.12
C ASP A 319 -14.88 -6.90 18.45
N LEU A 320 -13.89 -6.13 18.89
CA LEU A 320 -13.57 -4.83 18.28
C LEU A 320 -13.14 -4.92 16.81
N LEU A 321 -12.39 -5.97 16.45
CA LEU A 321 -11.99 -6.21 15.06
C LEU A 321 -13.17 -6.75 14.25
N ASN A 322 -13.98 -7.63 14.84
CA ASN A 322 -15.18 -8.15 14.21
C ASN A 322 -16.16 -7.03 13.88
N ASP A 323 -16.42 -6.13 14.83
CA ASP A 323 -17.28 -4.95 14.61
C ASP A 323 -16.73 -4.07 13.48
N TYR A 324 -15.41 -3.89 13.41
CA TYR A 324 -14.77 -3.13 12.34
C TYR A 324 -14.99 -3.78 10.95
N PHE A 325 -14.68 -5.07 10.81
CA PHE A 325 -14.82 -5.77 9.53
C PHE A 325 -16.29 -5.96 9.13
N GLU A 326 -17.19 -6.22 10.07
CA GLU A 326 -18.63 -6.29 9.82
C GLU A 326 -19.16 -4.92 9.34
N HIS A 327 -18.78 -3.83 10.00
CA HIS A 327 -19.17 -2.51 9.55
C HIS A 327 -18.64 -2.18 8.15
N LEU A 328 -17.37 -2.54 7.88
CA LEU A 328 -16.76 -2.34 6.57
C LEU A 328 -17.48 -3.16 5.49
N GLN A 329 -17.76 -4.44 5.76
CA GLN A 329 -18.55 -5.31 4.90
C GLN A 329 -19.90 -4.69 4.55
N LEU A 330 -20.66 -4.24 5.56
CA LEU A 330 -22.00 -3.70 5.34
C LEU A 330 -21.94 -2.49 4.42
N CYS A 331 -20.96 -1.61 4.61
CA CYS A 331 -20.77 -0.44 3.76
C CYS A 331 -20.32 -0.81 2.35
N TRP A 332 -19.34 -1.71 2.23
CA TRP A 332 -18.82 -2.21 0.96
C TRP A 332 -19.92 -2.84 0.11
N ASN A 333 -20.64 -3.80 0.70
CA ASN A 333 -21.72 -4.52 0.02
C ASN A 333 -22.89 -3.60 -0.35
N ALA A 334 -23.20 -2.61 0.49
CA ALA A 334 -24.22 -1.62 0.17
C ALA A 334 -23.83 -0.80 -1.07
N LEU A 335 -22.56 -0.36 -1.18
CA LEU A 335 -22.08 0.37 -2.37
C LEU A 335 -22.11 -0.49 -3.63
N VAL A 336 -21.63 -1.74 -3.55
CA VAL A 336 -21.63 -2.69 -4.67
C VAL A 336 -23.05 -2.96 -5.16
N ARG A 337 -23.98 -3.29 -4.25
CA ARG A 337 -25.39 -3.56 -4.60
C ARG A 337 -26.08 -2.33 -5.16
N TYR A 338 -25.82 -1.15 -4.60
CA TYR A 338 -26.34 0.10 -5.11
C TYR A 338 -25.89 0.37 -6.54
N ALA A 339 -24.58 0.20 -6.84
CA ALA A 339 -24.06 0.35 -8.20
C ALA A 339 -24.69 -0.66 -9.18
N ALA A 340 -24.87 -1.92 -8.76
CA ALA A 340 -25.54 -2.94 -9.58
C ALA A 340 -27.01 -2.58 -9.88
N GLU A 341 -27.72 -2.02 -8.90
CA GLU A 341 -29.11 -1.57 -9.07
C GLU A 341 -29.21 -0.36 -10.01
N LEU A 342 -28.28 0.60 -9.92
CA LEU A 342 -28.19 1.71 -10.88
C LEU A 342 -28.01 1.21 -12.31
N LEU A 343 -27.12 0.25 -12.54
CA LEU A 343 -26.90 -0.34 -13.86
C LEU A 343 -28.13 -1.07 -14.40
N THR A 344 -28.92 -1.69 -13.53
CA THR A 344 -30.14 -2.42 -13.91
C THR A 344 -31.29 -1.46 -14.21
N THR A 345 -31.37 -0.34 -13.49
CA THR A 345 -32.47 0.63 -13.60
C THR A 345 -32.22 1.71 -14.65
N TYR A 346 -30.98 1.89 -15.13
CA TYR A 346 -30.67 2.88 -16.16
C TYR A 346 -31.09 2.38 -17.55
N ASP A 347 -31.91 3.17 -18.24
CA ASP A 347 -32.31 2.93 -19.63
C ASP A 347 -31.30 3.61 -20.57
N GLU A 348 -30.45 2.82 -21.22
CA GLU A 348 -29.42 3.34 -22.14
C GLU A 348 -30.02 4.05 -23.38
N GLU A 349 -31.17 3.57 -23.88
CA GLU A 349 -31.82 4.15 -25.06
C GLU A 349 -32.44 5.51 -24.73
N ARG A 350 -33.13 5.59 -23.60
CA ARG A 350 -33.81 6.82 -23.14
C ARG A 350 -32.89 7.76 -22.37
N ARG A 351 -31.72 7.27 -21.95
CA ARG A 351 -30.70 7.99 -21.17
C ARG A 351 -31.23 8.54 -19.85
N VAL A 352 -32.09 7.76 -19.19
CA VAL A 352 -32.73 8.11 -17.92
C VAL A 352 -32.90 6.86 -17.07
N PHE A 353 -33.02 7.02 -15.76
CA PHE A 353 -33.44 5.90 -14.91
C PHE A 353 -34.91 5.55 -15.14
N GLN A 354 -35.21 4.26 -15.19
CA GLN A 354 -36.57 3.71 -15.24
C GLN A 354 -37.22 3.84 -13.85
N GLY A 355 -37.57 5.08 -13.50
CA GLY A 355 -38.11 5.44 -12.18
C GLY A 355 -37.09 6.17 -11.31
N SER A 356 -37.43 6.35 -10.04
CA SER A 356 -36.53 6.99 -9.07
C SER A 356 -35.38 6.03 -8.73
N PRO A 357 -34.12 6.48 -8.79
CA PRO A 357 -32.98 5.71 -8.28
C PRO A 357 -33.20 5.29 -6.82
N PRO A 358 -32.50 4.25 -6.36
CA PRO A 358 -32.65 3.77 -4.99
C PRO A 358 -32.32 4.89 -4.01
N SER A 359 -33.10 5.02 -2.94
CA SER A 359 -32.86 6.04 -1.94
C SER A 359 -31.61 5.72 -1.14
N ILE A 360 -30.78 6.73 -0.86
CA ILE A 360 -29.60 6.61 0.00
C ILE A 360 -30.05 6.87 1.44
N PRO A 361 -30.00 5.87 2.35
CA PRO A 361 -30.37 6.06 3.74
C PRO A 361 -29.47 7.09 4.43
N GLY A 362 -30.07 8.09 5.08
CA GLY A 362 -29.31 9.11 5.84
C GLY A 362 -28.58 8.57 7.08
N SER A 363 -28.84 7.32 7.47
CA SER A 363 -28.13 6.62 8.56
C SER A 363 -26.80 6.02 8.12
N TYR A 364 -26.51 5.98 6.82
CA TYR A 364 -25.24 5.47 6.32
C TYR A 364 -24.06 6.42 6.62
N PRO A 365 -22.84 5.89 6.76
CA PRO A 365 -21.67 6.73 6.97
C PRO A 365 -21.49 7.76 5.84
N PRO A 366 -21.01 8.99 6.13
CA PRO A 366 -20.85 10.03 5.11
C PRO A 366 -20.03 9.60 3.88
N ALA A 367 -18.95 8.83 4.10
CA ALA A 367 -18.12 8.31 3.01
C ALA A 367 -18.90 7.38 2.05
N LEU A 368 -19.83 6.58 2.59
CA LEU A 368 -20.69 5.70 1.78
C LEU A 368 -21.72 6.53 0.99
N CYS A 369 -22.40 7.46 1.66
CA CYS A 369 -23.39 8.34 1.02
C CYS A 369 -22.77 9.14 -0.13
N GLU A 370 -21.58 9.72 0.09
CA GLU A 370 -20.86 10.48 -0.93
C GLU A 370 -20.56 9.63 -2.17
N MET A 371 -20.09 8.39 -1.96
CA MET A 371 -19.74 7.49 -3.05
C MET A 371 -20.97 6.94 -3.78
N MET A 372 -22.06 6.67 -3.07
CA MET A 372 -23.33 6.31 -3.71
C MET A 372 -23.84 7.44 -4.62
N GLU A 373 -23.89 8.69 -4.13
CA GLU A 373 -24.31 9.82 -4.96
C GLU A 373 -23.37 10.01 -6.16
N ARG A 374 -22.05 9.85 -5.96
CA ARG A 374 -21.07 9.92 -7.05
C ARG A 374 -21.33 8.84 -8.10
N MET A 375 -21.60 7.59 -7.70
CA MET A 375 -21.89 6.51 -8.64
C MET A 375 -23.17 6.76 -9.43
N LYS A 376 -24.21 7.30 -8.78
CA LYS A 376 -25.44 7.71 -9.47
C LYS A 376 -25.15 8.76 -10.55
N LEU A 377 -24.39 9.79 -10.21
CA LEU A 377 -23.98 10.84 -11.16
C LEU A 377 -23.12 10.30 -12.30
N VAL A 378 -22.23 9.33 -12.03
CA VAL A 378 -21.43 8.68 -13.06
C VAL A 378 -22.32 7.92 -14.04
N VAL A 379 -23.22 7.06 -13.54
CA VAL A 379 -24.13 6.27 -14.39
C VAL A 379 -25.03 7.19 -15.24
N GLU A 380 -25.62 8.20 -14.62
CA GLU A 380 -26.44 9.20 -15.32
C GLU A 380 -25.63 9.97 -16.37
N GLY A 381 -24.41 10.35 -16.00
CA GLY A 381 -23.50 11.18 -16.79
C GLY A 381 -22.79 10.45 -17.91
N VAL A 382 -22.76 9.11 -17.98
CA VAL A 382 -22.11 8.39 -19.09
C VAL A 382 -23.07 7.94 -20.18
N GLY A 383 -24.38 7.86 -19.91
CA GLY A 383 -25.34 7.35 -20.88
C GLY A 383 -25.49 8.21 -22.14
N TRP A 384 -24.94 9.43 -22.19
CA TRP A 384 -24.88 10.22 -23.43
C TRP A 384 -23.71 9.86 -24.35
N LEU A 385 -22.65 9.20 -23.85
CA LEU A 385 -21.43 8.95 -24.62
C LEU A 385 -21.68 8.01 -25.80
N GLY A 386 -22.46 6.94 -25.60
CA GLY A 386 -22.88 5.98 -26.64
C GLY A 386 -21.75 5.24 -27.39
N LEU A 387 -20.49 5.49 -27.03
CA LEU A 387 -19.28 4.97 -27.65
C LEU A 387 -18.27 4.61 -26.56
N GLY A 388 -17.32 3.72 -26.88
CA GLY A 388 -16.19 3.43 -25.98
C GLY A 388 -16.54 2.55 -24.79
N LEU A 389 -17.65 1.79 -24.85
CA LEU A 389 -18.06 0.81 -23.85
C LEU A 389 -18.10 1.40 -22.41
N PRO A 390 -19.05 2.32 -22.12
CA PRO A 390 -18.98 3.15 -20.91
C PRO A 390 -19.04 2.38 -19.59
N ARG A 391 -19.68 1.22 -19.53
CA ARG A 391 -19.73 0.40 -18.32
C ARG A 391 -18.33 -0.04 -17.90
N GLU A 392 -17.66 -0.82 -18.74
CA GLU A 392 -16.33 -1.39 -18.46
C GLU A 392 -15.22 -0.32 -18.43
N ASN A 393 -15.32 0.74 -19.21
CA ASN A 393 -14.23 1.72 -19.33
C ASN A 393 -14.41 2.99 -18.48
N ILE A 394 -15.60 3.22 -17.91
CA ILE A 394 -15.86 4.43 -17.10
C ILE A 394 -16.57 4.07 -15.79
N ILE A 395 -17.72 3.40 -15.82
CA ILE A 395 -18.52 3.15 -14.61
C ILE A 395 -17.77 2.24 -13.63
N GLU A 396 -17.28 1.09 -14.10
CA GLU A 396 -16.61 0.10 -13.25
C GLU A 396 -15.29 0.63 -12.65
N PRO A 397 -14.43 1.35 -13.39
CA PRO A 397 -13.27 2.01 -12.79
C PRO A 397 -13.66 3.03 -11.71
N GLN A 398 -14.76 3.77 -11.89
CA GLN A 398 -15.26 4.69 -10.86
C GLN A 398 -15.77 3.94 -9.63
N LEU A 399 -16.40 2.77 -9.78
CA LEU A 399 -16.75 1.91 -8.66
C LEU A 399 -15.49 1.47 -7.90
N GLY A 400 -14.43 1.09 -8.60
CA GLY A 400 -13.13 0.76 -7.98
C GLY A 400 -12.58 1.93 -7.16
N TYR A 401 -12.60 3.15 -7.70
CA TYR A 401 -12.19 4.35 -6.97
C TYR A 401 -13.09 4.67 -5.77
N ALA A 402 -14.39 4.43 -5.90
CA ALA A 402 -15.38 4.65 -4.85
C ALA A 402 -15.17 3.67 -3.67
N LEU A 403 -14.92 2.39 -3.96
CA LEU A 403 -14.59 1.38 -2.95
C LEU A 403 -13.26 1.71 -2.25
N ARG A 404 -12.25 2.16 -3.00
CA ARG A 404 -10.98 2.63 -2.43
C ARG A 404 -11.18 3.80 -1.49
N TYR A 405 -11.98 4.79 -1.91
CA TYR A 405 -12.32 5.95 -1.09
C TYR A 405 -13.03 5.53 0.20
N LEU A 406 -14.01 4.64 0.10
CA LEU A 406 -14.74 4.11 1.25
C LEU A 406 -13.80 3.45 2.25
N VAL A 407 -12.96 2.52 1.80
CA VAL A 407 -11.96 1.83 2.66
C VAL A 407 -10.99 2.84 3.28
N THR A 408 -10.52 3.82 2.52
CA THR A 408 -9.58 4.86 3.00
C THR A 408 -10.17 5.71 4.11
N ASN A 409 -11.47 5.99 4.08
CA ASN A 409 -12.13 6.83 5.08
C ASN A 409 -12.67 6.05 6.30
N LEU A 410 -12.90 4.74 6.16
CA LEU A 410 -13.41 3.91 7.27
C LEU A 410 -12.31 3.20 8.07
N GLN A 411 -11.13 3.00 7.48
CA GLN A 411 -9.98 2.41 8.18
C GLN A 411 -9.47 3.28 9.33
N ARG A 412 -8.69 2.66 10.22
CA ARG A 412 -8.15 3.32 11.43
C ARG A 412 -6.63 3.20 11.58
N GLY A 413 -5.94 2.65 10.57
CA GLY A 413 -4.50 2.41 10.59
C GLY A 413 -4.09 1.54 11.77
N GLN A 414 -4.77 0.41 11.98
CA GLN A 414 -4.56 -0.46 13.16
C GLN A 414 -3.69 -1.68 12.84
N GLY A 415 -3.41 -1.94 11.56
CA GLY A 415 -2.82 -3.16 11.06
C GLY A 415 -3.88 -4.16 10.59
N CYS A 416 -5.01 -3.69 10.06
CA CYS A 416 -6.13 -4.52 9.61
C CYS A 416 -6.07 -4.89 8.11
N ALA A 417 -4.94 -4.62 7.45
CA ALA A 417 -4.75 -4.91 6.03
C ALA A 417 -3.42 -5.61 5.77
N HIS A 418 -3.20 -5.96 4.50
CA HIS A 418 -1.94 -6.53 4.04
C HIS A 418 -0.74 -5.72 4.52
N GLY A 419 -0.82 -4.39 4.37
CA GLY A 419 0.20 -3.46 4.87
C GLY A 419 -0.34 -2.53 5.95
N LEU A 420 0.46 -2.28 6.99
CA LEU A 420 0.35 -1.15 7.90
C LEU A 420 1.45 -0.15 7.56
N VAL A 421 1.10 1.12 7.35
CA VAL A 421 2.05 2.20 7.07
C VAL A 421 1.99 3.24 8.18
N GLY A 422 3.16 3.63 8.68
CA GLY A 422 3.32 4.74 9.62
C GLY A 422 4.17 5.85 9.02
N ILE A 423 3.73 7.09 9.19
CA ILE A 423 4.49 8.29 8.82
C ILE A 423 4.86 9.05 10.09
N PHE A 424 6.14 9.36 10.23
CA PHE A 424 6.72 9.98 11.41
C PHE A 424 7.53 11.22 11.05
N GLU A 425 7.65 12.12 12.02
CA GLU A 425 8.36 13.38 11.93
C GLU A 425 9.45 13.45 13.00
N VAL A 426 10.63 13.90 12.59
CA VAL A 426 11.67 14.37 13.52
C VAL A 426 11.85 15.86 13.26
N ASP A 427 11.49 16.68 14.24
CA ASP A 427 11.52 18.14 14.16
C ASP A 427 12.28 18.72 15.36
N LYS A 428 13.54 19.09 15.15
CA LYS A 428 14.45 19.62 16.19
C LYS A 428 14.38 21.15 16.31
N GLU A 429 13.49 21.80 15.58
CA GLU A 429 13.28 23.25 15.63
C GLU A 429 12.07 23.64 16.49
N ARG A 430 11.41 22.66 17.13
CA ARG A 430 10.27 22.88 18.04
C ARG A 430 10.67 23.05 19.49
#